data_AF-A0A9W7EUT7-F1
#
_entry.id   AF-A0A9W7EUT7-F1
#
_cell.length_a   1.000
_cell.length_b   1.000
_cell.length_c   1.000
_cell.angle_alpha   90.00
_cell.angle_beta   90.00
_cell.angle_gamma   90.00
#
_symmetry.space_group_name_H-M   'P 1'
#
loop_
_entity.id
_entity.type
_entity.pdbx_description
1 polymer ?
#
loop_
_entity_poly.entity_id
_entity_poly.type
_entity_poly.pdbx_seq_one_letter_code
_entity_poly.pdbx_strand_id
1 'polypeptide(L)'
;MLSLNLYELLKNTQFRGVSLNLIRKFAKQILRALLFLSKPDVNIIHCDLKPENILLRSPRRSAIKVIDFGSSCKSDKKMYSYIQSRFYRSPEVMLGLQYTVAIDVWSLGCILVEMHTGEPLFAGSEQVRNEKWEQPITQ
;
A
#
# COMPACT_ATOMS: atom_id res chain seq x y z
N MET A 1 20.69 -5.77 -7.51
CA MET A 1 20.41 -5.11 -6.22
C MET A 1 19.25 -4.14 -6.43
N LEU A 2 18.23 -4.15 -5.57
CA LEU A 2 17.15 -3.15 -5.62
C LEU A 2 17.69 -1.79 -5.13
N SER A 3 17.06 -0.71 -5.58
CA SER A 3 17.49 0.68 -5.32
C SER A 3 16.54 1.36 -4.32
N LEU A 4 16.29 2.65 -4.51
CA LEU A 4 15.43 3.49 -3.66
C LEU A 4 13.98 2.99 -3.67
N ASN A 5 13.31 3.09 -2.54
CA ASN A 5 11.86 3.00 -2.48
C ASN A 5 11.21 4.31 -2.97
N LEU A 6 9.89 4.30 -3.17
CA LEU A 6 9.19 5.46 -3.71
C LEU A 6 9.11 6.63 -2.72
N TYR A 7 9.17 6.38 -1.41
CA TYR A 7 9.25 7.45 -0.40
C TYR A 7 10.57 8.21 -0.49
N GLU A 8 11.69 7.50 -0.60
CA GLU A 8 13.01 8.11 -0.81
C GLU A 8 13.08 8.85 -2.16
N LEU A 9 12.41 8.33 -3.20
CA LEU A 9 12.25 9.07 -4.46
C LEU A 9 11.51 10.40 -4.24
N LEU A 10 10.45 10.40 -3.44
CA LEU A 10 9.67 11.61 -3.12
C LEU A 10 10.50 12.62 -2.31
N LYS A 11 11.27 12.16 -1.32
CA LYS A 11 12.25 13.00 -0.59
C LYS A 11 13.26 13.66 -1.54
N ASN A 12 13.75 12.93 -2.53
CA ASN A 12 14.68 13.49 -3.53
C ASN A 12 14.05 14.57 -4.42
N THR A 13 12.72 14.58 -4.55
CA THR A 13 11.99 15.69 -5.18
C THR A 13 11.71 16.86 -4.23
N GLN A 14 12.22 16.81 -3.00
CA GLN A 14 11.86 17.72 -1.90
C GLN A 14 10.35 17.77 -1.69
N PHE A 15 9.67 16.62 -1.79
CA PHE A 15 8.22 16.51 -1.68
C PHE A 15 7.45 17.42 -2.64
N ARG A 16 7.98 17.68 -3.84
CA ARG A 16 7.24 18.38 -4.92
C ARG A 16 6.50 17.44 -5.86
N GLY A 17 6.54 16.14 -5.56
CA GLY A 17 5.93 15.09 -6.37
C GLY A 17 6.71 14.75 -7.65
N VAL A 18 6.19 13.77 -8.38
CA VAL A 18 6.71 13.34 -9.68
C VAL A 18 5.68 13.56 -10.79
N SER A 19 6.17 13.60 -12.04
CA SER A 19 5.30 13.82 -13.21
C SER A 19 4.20 12.76 -13.36
N LEU A 20 3.03 13.16 -13.89
CA LEU A 20 1.93 12.26 -14.24
C LEU A 20 2.36 11.12 -15.17
N ASN A 21 3.34 11.36 -16.05
CA ASN A 21 3.86 10.30 -16.91
C ASN A 21 4.59 9.21 -16.11
N LEU A 22 5.35 9.60 -15.08
CA LEU A 22 6.02 8.64 -14.21
C LEU A 22 5.02 7.91 -13.30
N ILE A 23 4.03 8.63 -12.76
CA ILE A 23 2.92 8.04 -11.98
C ILE A 23 2.20 6.98 -12.80
N ARG A 24 1.87 7.28 -14.06
CA ARG A 24 1.24 6.31 -14.98
C ARG A 24 2.09 5.05 -15.16
N LYS A 25 3.42 5.18 -15.21
CA LYS A 25 4.34 4.02 -15.31
C LYS A 25 4.35 3.20 -14.01
N PHE A 26 4.32 3.84 -12.85
CA PHE A 26 4.22 3.15 -11.56
C PHE A 26 2.87 2.46 -11.40
N ALA A 27 1.75 3.17 -11.62
CA ALA A 27 0.40 2.62 -11.56
C ALA A 27 0.26 1.34 -12.40
N LYS A 28 0.70 1.36 -13.66
CA LYS A 28 0.65 0.19 -14.55
C LYS A 28 1.42 -1.01 -13.99
N GLN A 29 2.55 -0.79 -13.33
CA GLN A 29 3.37 -1.88 -12.79
C GLN A 29 2.82 -2.41 -11.47
N ILE A 30 2.32 -1.53 -10.58
CA ILE A 30 1.70 -1.94 -9.32
C ILE A 30 0.40 -2.70 -9.62
N LEU A 31 -0.44 -2.21 -10.54
CA LEU A 31 -1.65 -2.93 -10.97
C LEU A 31 -1.36 -4.31 -11.56
N ARG A 32 -0.24 -4.50 -12.29
CA ARG A 32 0.17 -5.82 -12.75
C ARG A 32 0.54 -6.76 -11.59
N ALA A 33 1.16 -6.23 -10.54
CA ALA A 33 1.44 -7.00 -9.34
C ALA A 33 0.13 -7.36 -8.62
N LEU A 34 -0.76 -6.40 -8.40
CA LEU A 34 -2.06 -6.64 -7.76
C LEU A 34 -2.94 -7.63 -8.56
N LEU A 35 -2.96 -7.52 -9.89
CA LEU A 35 -3.65 -8.47 -10.77
C LEU A 35 -3.09 -9.88 -10.65
N PHE A 36 -1.77 -10.02 -10.44
CA PHE A 36 -1.17 -11.32 -10.20
C PHE A 36 -1.57 -11.88 -8.83
N LEU A 37 -1.55 -11.04 -7.78
CA LEU A 37 -1.93 -11.44 -6.43
C LEU A 37 -3.41 -11.83 -6.32
N SER A 38 -4.27 -11.18 -7.11
CA SER A 38 -5.71 -11.46 -7.16
C SER A 38 -6.10 -12.71 -7.94
N LYS A 39 -5.16 -13.42 -8.57
CA LYS A 39 -5.49 -14.65 -9.31
C LYS A 39 -6.00 -15.72 -8.33
N PRO A 40 -7.00 -16.54 -8.71
CA PRO A 40 -7.59 -17.54 -7.80
C PRO A 40 -6.60 -18.53 -7.18
N ASP A 41 -5.56 -18.91 -7.92
CA ASP A 41 -4.50 -19.82 -7.50
C ASP A 41 -3.45 -19.16 -6.58
N VAL A 42 -3.36 -17.82 -6.60
CA VAL A 42 -2.49 -17.03 -5.72
C VAL A 42 -3.27 -16.56 -4.49
N ASN A 43 -4.33 -15.77 -4.71
CA ASN A 43 -5.27 -15.25 -3.72
C ASN A 43 -4.59 -14.61 -2.49
N ILE A 44 -3.64 -13.70 -2.73
CA ILE A 44 -2.86 -13.00 -1.70
C ILE A 44 -3.31 -11.54 -1.61
N ILE A 45 -3.52 -11.05 -0.39
CA ILE A 45 -3.67 -9.64 -0.07
C ILE A 45 -2.34 -9.17 0.53
N HIS A 46 -1.76 -8.08 0.02
CA HIS A 46 -0.49 -7.55 0.48
C HIS A 46 -0.59 -7.00 1.92
N CYS A 47 -1.68 -6.30 2.23
CA CYS A 47 -2.05 -5.76 3.54
C CYS A 47 -1.17 -4.62 4.08
N ASP A 48 -0.03 -4.30 3.46
CA ASP A 48 0.79 -3.13 3.83
C ASP A 48 1.41 -2.39 2.63
N LEU A 49 0.60 -2.14 1.59
CA LEU A 49 1.09 -1.42 0.41
C LEU A 49 1.28 0.07 0.75
N LYS A 50 2.51 0.56 0.58
CA LYS A 50 2.94 1.94 0.85
C LYS A 50 4.18 2.29 0.02
N PRO A 51 4.55 3.57 -0.15
CA PRO A 51 5.69 3.98 -0.97
C PRO A 51 7.01 3.31 -0.56
N GLU A 52 7.21 3.02 0.73
CA GLU A 52 8.38 2.34 1.28
C GLU A 52 8.50 0.88 0.81
N ASN A 53 7.37 0.23 0.52
CA ASN A 53 7.28 -1.17 0.10
C ASN A 53 7.27 -1.33 -1.43
N ILE A 54 7.63 -0.27 -2.17
CA ILE A 54 7.75 -0.30 -3.63
C ILE A 54 9.14 0.23 -4.02
N LEU A 55 9.99 -0.67 -4.51
CA LEU A 55 11.39 -0.35 -4.81
C LEU A 55 11.63 -0.20 -6.31
N LEU A 56 12.41 0.80 -6.68
CA LEU A 56 13.01 0.90 -8.01
C LEU A 56 14.04 -0.24 -8.19
N ARG A 57 14.02 -0.87 -9.37
CA ARG A 57 15.05 -1.86 -9.74
C ARG A 57 16.41 -1.21 -9.99
N SER A 58 16.43 0.08 -10.35
CA SER A 58 17.65 0.85 -10.64
C SER A 58 17.36 2.34 -10.45
N PRO A 59 18.32 3.16 -9.97
CA PRO A 59 18.10 4.59 -9.69
C PRO A 59 17.61 5.41 -10.88
N ARG A 60 17.99 5.03 -12.11
CA ARG A 60 17.72 5.80 -13.34
C ARG A 60 16.63 5.20 -14.22
N ARG A 61 15.88 4.21 -13.73
CA ARG A 61 14.85 3.49 -14.49
C ARG A 61 13.56 3.45 -13.68
N SER A 62 12.42 3.54 -14.36
CA SER A 62 11.10 3.50 -13.71
C SER A 62 10.60 2.08 -13.39
N ALA A 63 11.43 1.05 -13.56
CA ALA A 63 11.03 -0.33 -13.31
C ALA A 63 10.97 -0.57 -11.80
N ILE A 64 9.87 -1.11 -11.29
CA ILE A 64 9.63 -1.31 -9.85
C ILE A 64 9.39 -2.77 -9.47
N LYS A 65 9.48 -3.05 -8.17
CA LYS A 65 9.03 -4.29 -7.52
C LYS A 65 8.33 -3.95 -6.20
N VAL A 66 7.23 -4.63 -5.92
CA VAL A 66 6.58 -4.64 -4.60
C VAL A 66 7.36 -5.61 -3.71
N ILE A 67 7.56 -5.23 -2.45
CA ILE A 67 8.30 -6.01 -1.44
C ILE A 67 7.50 -6.10 -0.14
N ASP A 68 8.02 -6.83 0.84
CA ASP A 68 7.50 -6.92 2.21
C ASP A 68 6.09 -7.52 2.33
N PHE A 69 6.03 -8.83 2.08
CA PHE A 69 4.82 -9.64 2.26
C PHE A 69 4.66 -10.16 3.70
N GLY A 70 5.35 -9.57 4.69
CA GLY A 70 5.32 -10.03 6.08
C GLY A 70 3.96 -9.90 6.76
N SER A 71 3.13 -8.97 6.29
CA SER A 71 1.76 -8.74 6.76
C SER A 71 0.69 -9.36 5.85
N SER A 72 1.10 -10.03 4.77
CA SER A 72 0.18 -10.54 3.76
C SER A 72 -0.64 -11.73 4.27
N CYS A 73 -1.88 -11.82 3.83
CA CYS A 73 -2.77 -12.94 4.14
C CYS A 73 -3.47 -13.44 2.88
N LYS A 74 -4.10 -14.62 2.97
CA LYS A 74 -4.98 -15.09 1.91
C LYS A 74 -6.38 -14.54 2.12
N SER A 75 -7.09 -14.20 1.04
CA SER A 75 -8.44 -13.62 1.15
C SER A 75 -9.47 -14.56 1.78
N ASP A 76 -9.19 -15.87 1.85
CA ASP A 76 -10.04 -16.92 2.41
C ASP A 76 -9.69 -17.29 3.87
N LYS A 77 -8.63 -16.71 4.46
CA LYS A 77 -8.16 -17.07 5.81
C LYS A 77 -7.82 -15.84 6.66
N LYS A 78 -8.41 -15.82 7.88
CA LYS A 78 -8.16 -14.88 8.98
C LYS A 78 -8.35 -13.40 8.63
N MET A 79 -9.39 -12.81 9.22
CA MET A 79 -9.59 -11.36 9.23
C MET A 79 -8.82 -10.75 10.41
N TYR A 80 -7.66 -10.18 10.13
CA TYR A 80 -6.98 -9.31 11.09
C TYR A 80 -7.67 -7.96 11.11
N SER A 81 -7.94 -7.45 12.31
CA SER A 81 -8.69 -6.21 12.51
C SER A 81 -7.79 -4.96 12.42
N TYR A 82 -6.47 -5.13 12.56
CA TYR A 82 -5.49 -4.05 12.47
C TYR A 82 -4.43 -4.37 11.41
N ILE A 83 -4.72 -4.00 10.16
CA ILE A 83 -3.82 -4.12 9.01
C ILE A 83 -3.72 -2.79 8.26
N GLN A 84 -2.80 -2.71 7.30
CA GLN A 84 -2.43 -1.52 6.54
C GLN A 84 -1.81 -0.42 7.40
N SER A 85 -0.76 0.21 6.88
CA SER A 85 -0.26 1.47 7.40
C SER A 85 -1.34 2.56 7.32
N ARG A 86 -1.45 3.40 8.36
CA ARG A 86 -2.59 4.28 8.62
C ARG A 86 -3.04 5.15 7.43
N PHE A 87 -2.10 5.76 6.71
CA PHE A 87 -2.40 6.67 5.60
C PHE A 87 -2.92 5.98 4.35
N TYR A 88 -2.74 4.65 4.26
CA TYR A 88 -3.10 3.83 3.11
C TYR A 88 -4.20 2.83 3.45
N ARG A 89 -4.80 2.94 4.64
CA ARG A 89 -5.80 2.01 5.16
C ARG A 89 -7.16 2.26 4.53
N SER A 90 -7.79 1.17 4.09
CA SER A 90 -9.12 1.18 3.47
C SER A 90 -10.24 1.41 4.49
N PRO A 91 -11.38 1.97 4.06
CA PRO A 91 -12.52 2.20 4.95
C PRO A 91 -13.11 0.89 5.50
N GLU A 92 -13.18 -0.18 4.70
CA GLU A 92 -13.66 -1.49 5.17
C GLU A 92 -12.80 -2.05 6.30
N VAL A 93 -11.47 -1.87 6.25
CA VAL A 93 -10.57 -2.25 7.35
C VAL A 93 -10.81 -1.36 8.57
N MET A 94 -10.95 -0.04 8.38
CA MET A 94 -11.23 0.89 9.49
C MET A 94 -12.56 0.60 10.21
N LEU A 95 -13.55 0.11 9.46
CA LEU A 95 -14.88 -0.24 9.96
C LEU A 95 -14.96 -1.68 10.48
N GLY A 96 -13.89 -2.48 10.37
CA GLY A 96 -13.89 -3.89 10.78
C GLY A 96 -14.79 -4.77 9.92
N LEU A 97 -15.01 -4.39 8.66
CA LEU A 97 -15.80 -5.15 7.69
C LEU A 97 -14.94 -6.22 7.01
N GLN A 98 -15.61 -7.14 6.31
CA GLN A 98 -14.91 -8.08 5.44
C GLN A 98 -14.18 -7.33 4.33
N TYR A 99 -12.94 -7.74 4.07
CA TYR A 99 -12.10 -7.16 3.05
C TYR A 99 -11.55 -8.23 2.09
N THR A 100 -11.08 -7.76 0.93
CA THR A 100 -10.48 -8.59 -0.12
C THR A 100 -9.21 -7.91 -0.62
N VAL A 101 -8.63 -8.40 -1.72
CA VAL A 101 -7.55 -7.74 -2.46
C VAL A 101 -7.86 -6.27 -2.82
N ALA A 102 -9.13 -5.85 -2.79
CA ALA A 102 -9.55 -4.47 -3.02
C ALA A 102 -8.89 -3.45 -2.07
N ILE A 103 -8.49 -3.86 -0.86
CA ILE A 103 -7.83 -2.94 0.08
C ILE A 103 -6.47 -2.45 -0.42
N ASP A 104 -5.76 -3.27 -1.19
CA ASP A 104 -4.48 -2.89 -1.78
C ASP A 104 -4.70 -1.92 -2.96
N VAL A 105 -5.86 -1.99 -3.62
CA VAL A 105 -6.27 -1.03 -4.65
C VAL A 105 -6.57 0.33 -4.01
N TRP A 106 -7.18 0.34 -2.83
CA TRP A 106 -7.35 1.58 -2.04
C TRP A 106 -5.99 2.19 -1.67
N SER A 107 -5.07 1.39 -1.13
CA SER A 107 -3.71 1.84 -0.81
C SER A 107 -3.00 2.41 -2.04
N LEU A 108 -3.12 1.74 -3.20
CA LEU A 108 -2.57 2.24 -4.47
C LEU A 108 -3.13 3.63 -4.81
N GLY A 109 -4.43 3.86 -4.67
CA GLY A 109 -5.04 5.16 -4.91
C GLY A 109 -4.38 6.27 -4.09
N CYS A 110 -4.19 6.02 -2.79
CA CYS A 110 -3.52 6.94 -1.87
C CYS A 110 -2.06 7.21 -2.29
N ILE A 111 -1.31 6.15 -2.62
CA ILE A 111 0.09 6.24 -3.08
C ILE A 111 0.20 7.08 -4.35
N LEU A 112 -0.69 6.89 -5.33
CA LEU A 112 -0.59 7.62 -6.61
C LEU A 112 -0.80 9.11 -6.45
N VAL A 113 -1.70 9.52 -5.54
CA VAL A 113 -1.89 10.93 -5.22
C VAL A 113 -0.67 11.48 -4.50
N GLU A 114 -0.18 10.81 -3.46
CA GLU A 114 1.00 11.25 -2.71
C GLU A 114 2.25 11.37 -3.59
N MET A 115 2.45 10.43 -4.51
CA MET A 115 3.55 10.51 -5.47
C MET A 115 3.42 11.72 -6.41
N HIS A 116 2.21 12.25 -6.64
CA HIS A 116 1.99 13.43 -7.47
C HIS A 116 2.10 14.74 -6.71
N THR A 117 1.53 14.79 -5.50
CA THR A 117 1.40 16.00 -4.71
C THR A 117 2.60 16.23 -3.80
N GLY A 118 3.29 15.16 -3.41
CA GLY A 118 4.32 15.21 -2.37
C GLY A 118 3.81 14.94 -0.96
N GLU A 119 2.49 14.85 -0.77
CA GLU A 119 1.87 14.76 0.56
C GLU A 119 0.85 13.61 0.62
N PRO A 120 0.75 12.88 1.75
CA PRO A 120 -0.24 11.82 1.91
C PRO A 120 -1.66 12.34 1.71
N LEU A 121 -2.46 11.63 0.89
CA LEU A 121 -3.85 12.02 0.63
C LEU A 121 -4.70 12.05 1.91
N PHE A 122 -4.48 11.09 2.81
CA PHE A 122 -5.19 10.99 4.09
C PHE A 122 -4.20 10.90 5.25
N ALA A 123 -3.67 12.05 5.69
CA ALA A 123 -2.71 12.16 6.79
C ALA A 123 -3.40 12.13 8.18
N GLY A 124 -4.07 11.01 8.50
CA GLY A 124 -4.79 10.86 9.78
C GLY A 124 -3.89 11.04 11.01
N SER A 125 -4.12 12.10 11.78
CA SER A 125 -3.37 12.42 13.02
C SER A 125 -3.74 11.51 14.19
N GLU A 126 -4.98 11.01 14.24
CA GLU A 126 -5.47 10.08 15.27
C GLU A 126 -6.37 9.00 14.66
N GLN A 127 -6.29 7.77 15.19
CA GLN A 127 -7.40 6.83 15.04
C GLN A 127 -8.48 7.24 16.02
N VAL A 128 -9.70 7.53 15.54
CA VAL A 128 -10.87 7.55 16.42
C VAL A 128 -10.94 6.19 17.11
N ARG A 129 -10.55 6.14 18.40
CA ARG A 129 -10.60 4.92 19.23
C ARG A 129 -12.07 4.54 19.39
N ASN A 130 -12.53 3.55 18.62
CA ASN A 130 -13.76 2.85 18.97
C ASN A 130 -13.46 1.88 20.12
N GLU A 131 -14.24 1.88 21.19
CA GLU A 131 -14.03 1.05 22.39
C GLU A 131 -14.09 -0.47 22.14
N LYS A 132 -14.30 -0.92 20.89
CA LYS A 132 -14.27 -2.33 20.48
C LYS A 132 -12.85 -2.90 20.26
N TRP A 133 -11.79 -2.11 20.42
CA TRP A 133 -10.40 -2.49 20.09
C TRP A 133 -9.60 -3.15 21.23
N GLU A 134 -10.19 -3.45 22.38
CA GLU A 134 -9.50 -4.09 23.52
C GLU A 134 -9.72 -5.60 23.61
N GLN A 135 -9.26 -6.36 22.60
CA GLN A 135 -8.99 -7.79 22.82
C GLN A 135 -7.53 -8.08 22.44
N PRO A 136 -6.68 -8.45 23.41
CA PRO A 136 -5.31 -8.86 23.12
C PRO A 136 -5.31 -10.02 22.13
N ILE A 137 -4.37 -10.00 21.19
CA ILE A 137 -4.04 -11.16 20.37
C ILE A 137 -3.42 -12.19 21.32
N THR A 138 -4.20 -13.16 21.79
CA THR A 138 -3.62 -14.42 22.25
C THR A 138 -3.10 -15.17 21.02
N GLN A 139 -1.82 -15.57 21.09
CA GLN A 139 -1.14 -16.41 20.11
C GLN A 139 -1.80 -17.79 20.00
#